data_AF-A0A2H9RKV5-F1
#
_entry.id   AF-A0A2H9RKV5-F1
#
_cell.length_a   1.000
_cell.length_b   1.000
_cell.length_c   1.000
_cell.angle_alpha   90.00
_cell.angle_beta   90.00
_cell.angle_gamma   90.00
#
_symmetry.space_group_name_H-M   'P 1'
#
loop_
_entity.id
_entity.type
_entity.pdbx_description
1 polymer ?
#
loop_
_entity_poly.entity_id
_entity_poly.type
_entity_poly.pdbx_seq_one_letter_code
_entity_poly.pdbx_strand_id
1 'polypeptide(L)' 'MKIPIIVIKLLFLGALFIISNHNLHLTDSSERDVFFDYYSNWVGNLFTQGAEVTGYLVKFKWLPNEVNILVNGSHS' A
#
# COMPACT_ATOMS: atom_id res chain seq x y z
N MET A 1 3.84 -17.14 -12.48
CA MET A 1 4.10 -15.87 -11.78
C MET A 1 2.80 -15.41 -11.12
N LYS A 2 2.69 -15.52 -9.79
CA LYS A 2 1.41 -15.34 -9.06
C LYS A 2 1.14 -13.89 -8.62
N ILE A 3 2.20 -13.10 -8.48
CA ILE A 3 2.15 -11.69 -8.06
C ILE A 3 1.24 -10.83 -8.94
N PRO A 4 1.33 -10.84 -10.29
CA PRO A 4 0.46 -10.01 -11.11
C PRO A 4 -1.03 -10.34 -10.93
N ILE A 5 -1.37 -11.63 -10.72
CA ILE A 5 -2.75 -12.06 -10.44
C ILE A 5 -3.24 -11.49 -9.10
N ILE A 6 -2.39 -11.44 -8.08
CA ILE A 6 -2.76 -10.87 -6.77
C ILE A 6 -3.00 -9.37 -6.90
N VAL A 7 -2.15 -8.66 -7.65
CA VAL A 7 -2.31 -7.22 -7.89
C VAL A 7 -3.62 -6.94 -8.62
N ILE A 8 -3.93 -7.69 -9.68
CA ILE A 8 -5.19 -7.54 -10.42
C ILE A 8 -6.39 -7.76 -9.50
N LYS A 9 -6.38 -8.79 -8.65
CA LYS A 9 -7.46 -9.05 -7.69
C LYS A 9 -7.63 -7.92 -6.68
N LEU A 10 -6.54 -7.37 -6.15
CA LEU A 10 -6.57 -6.23 -5.24
C LEU A 10 -7.19 -5.00 -5.91
N LEU A 11 -6.76 -4.68 -7.13
CA LEU A 11 -7.29 -3.56 -7.91
C LEU A 11 -8.78 -3.72 -8.21
N PHE A 12 -9.22 -4.95 -8.49
CA PHE A 12 -10.62 -5.27 -8.74
C PHE A 12 -11.48 -5.14 -7.47
N LEU A 13 -10.98 -5.64 -6.33
CA LEU A 13 -11.64 -5.47 -5.04
C LEU A 13 -11.77 -4.00 -4.65
N GLY A 14 -10.74 -3.19 -4.90
CA GLY A 14 -10.79 -1.75 -4.68
C GLY A 14 -11.86 -1.05 -5.52
N ALA A 15 -11.96 -1.41 -6.81
CA ALA A 15 -13.00 -0.88 -7.70
C ALA A 15 -14.40 -1.21 -7.17
N LEU A 16 -14.66 -2.47 -6.82
CA LEU A 16 -15.94 -2.90 -6.26
C LEU A 16 -16.26 -2.21 -4.93
N PHE A 17 -15.26 -2.03 -4.07
CA PHE A 17 -15.43 -1.35 -2.79
C PHE A 17 -15.85 0.12 -2.97
N ILE A 18 -15.21 0.85 -3.89
CA ILE A 18 -15.54 2.25 -4.17
C ILE A 18 -16.95 2.36 -4.75
N ILE A 19 -17.30 1.52 -5.72
CA ILE A 19 -18.65 1.46 -6.32
C ILE A 19 -19.70 1.22 -5.23
N SER A 20 -19.47 0.24 -4.36
CA SER A 20 -20.42 -0.13 -3.31
C SER A 20 -20.56 0.94 -2.22
N ASN A 21 -19.47 1.62 -1.85
CA ASN A 21 -19.47 2.60 -0.76
C ASN A 21 -20.13 3.92 -1.19
N HIS A 22 -19.87 4.35 -2.43
CA HIS A 22 -20.42 5.58 -2.97
C HIS A 22 -21.73 5.36 -3.77
N ASN A 23 -22.21 4.11 -3.84
CA ASN A 23 -23.42 3.70 -4.57
C ASN A 23 -23.43 4.20 -6.03
N LEU A 24 -22.29 4.06 -6.71
CA LEU A 24 -22.08 4.60 -8.06
C LEU A 24 -22.65 3.67 -9.13
N HIS A 25 -23.42 4.25 -10.04
CA HIS A 25 -23.97 3.63 -11.24
C HIS A 25 -23.09 4.01 -12.43
N LEU A 26 -22.15 3.15 -12.79
CA LEU A 26 -21.19 3.40 -13.88
C LEU A 26 -21.81 3.60 -15.27
N THR A 27 -23.11 3.26 -15.41
CA THR A 27 -23.92 3.55 -16.60
C THR A 27 -24.10 5.06 -16.78
N ASP A 28 -24.21 5.83 -15.69
CA ASP A 28 -24.24 7.29 -15.73
C ASP A 28 -22.83 7.83 -15.99
N SER A 29 -22.70 8.71 -16.99
CA SER A 29 -21.41 9.32 -17.34
C SER A 29 -20.84 10.21 -16.25
N SER A 30 -21.68 10.91 -15.50
CA SER A 30 -21.25 11.82 -14.42
C SER A 30 -20.71 11.03 -13.23
N GLU A 31 -21.38 9.94 -12.85
CA GLU A 31 -20.95 9.08 -11.74
C GLU A 31 -19.70 8.26 -12.11
N ARG A 32 -19.48 8.01 -13.40
CA ARG A 32 -18.26 7.38 -13.89
C ARG A 32 -17.03 8.28 -13.75
N ASP A 33 -17.17 9.59 -13.99
CA ASP A 33 -16.06 10.53 -13.77
C ASP A 33 -15.71 10.59 -12.27
N VAL A 34 -16.73 10.62 -11.40
CA VAL A 34 -16.57 10.54 -9.95
C VAL A 34 -15.88 9.23 -9.52
N PHE A 35 -16.23 8.10 -10.15
CA PHE A 35 -15.54 6.83 -9.91
C PHE A 35 -14.05 6.92 -10.25
N PHE A 36 -13.69 7.50 -11.40
CA PHE A 36 -12.28 7.62 -11.80
C PHE A 36 -11.47 8.50 -10.86
N ASP A 37 -12.06 9.58 -10.35
CA ASP A 37 -11.42 10.44 -9.35
C ASP A 37 -11.17 9.68 -8.04
N TYR A 38 -12.17 8.96 -7.52
CA TYR A 38 -12.00 8.16 -6.31
C TYR A 38 -11.02 7.00 -6.51
N TYR A 39 -11.11 6.31 -7.65
CA TYR A 39 -10.27 5.16 -7.95
C TYR A 39 -8.79 5.57 -8.11
N SER A 40 -8.51 6.63 -8.86
CA SER A 40 -7.14 7.13 -9.06
C SER A 40 -6.53 7.62 -7.74
N ASN A 41 -7.28 8.34 -6.91
CA ASN A 41 -6.84 8.77 -5.59
C ASN A 41 -6.56 7.58 -4.66
N TRP A 42 -7.46 6.58 -4.62
CA TRP A 42 -7.28 5.37 -3.83
C TRP A 42 -6.03 4.58 -4.24
N VAL A 43 -5.82 4.39 -5.55
CA VAL A 43 -4.61 3.73 -6.07
C VAL A 43 -3.36 4.52 -5.69
N GLY A 44 -3.39 5.85 -5.84
CA GLY A 44 -2.28 6.72 -5.42
C GLY A 44 -1.91 6.54 -3.94
N ASN A 45 -2.93 6.56 -3.07
CA ASN A 45 -2.75 6.37 -1.63
C ASN A 45 -2.24 4.97 -1.26
N LEU A 46 -2.65 3.93 -1.99
CA LEU A 46 -2.11 2.59 -1.80
C LEU A 46 -0.60 2.53 -2.07
N PHE A 47 -0.13 3.19 -3.14
CA PHE A 47 1.30 3.20 -3.47
C PHE A 47 2.13 4.02 -2.48
N THR A 48 1.63 5.19 -2.05
CA THR A 48 2.34 6.02 -1.06
C THR A 48 2.45 5.30 0.29
N GLN A 49 1.34 4.78 0.81
CA GLN A 49 1.33 4.04 2.07
C GLN A 49 2.11 2.72 1.97
N GLY A 50 2.00 2.01 0.85
CA GLY A 50 2.76 0.79 0.61
C GLY A 50 4.27 1.04 0.60
N ALA A 51 4.72 2.15 0.00
CA ALA A 51 6.12 2.56 0.02
C ALA A 51 6.59 2.95 1.43
N GLU A 52 5.76 3.64 2.21
CA GLU A 52 6.07 3.98 3.61
C GLU A 52 6.21 2.73 4.49
N VAL A 53 5.27 1.79 4.42
CA VAL A 53 5.29 0.55 5.21
C VAL A 53 6.50 -0.30 4.82
N THR A 54 6.75 -0.45 3.52
CA THR A 54 7.91 -1.23 3.04
C THR A 54 9.22 -0.55 3.43
N GLY A 55 9.29 0.79 3.32
CA GLY A 55 10.42 1.58 3.75
C GLY A 55 10.68 1.46 5.25
N TYR A 56 9.62 1.45 6.07
CA TYR A 56 9.71 1.21 7.51
C TYR A 56 10.26 -0.20 7.82
N LEU A 57 9.73 -1.24 7.18
CA LEU A 57 10.20 -2.63 7.36
C LEU A 57 11.67 -2.81 6.94
N VAL A 58 12.09 -2.16 5.85
CA VAL A 58 13.48 -2.20 5.38
C VAL A 58 14.40 -1.48 6.36
N LYS A 59 14.02 -0.28 6.83
CA LYS A 59 14.78 0.46 7.86
C LYS A 59 14.88 -0.32 9.16
N PHE A 60 13.79 -0.95 9.59
CA PHE A 60 13.77 -1.79 10.79
C PHE A 60 14.72 -2.98 10.67
N LYS A 61 14.76 -3.64 9.52
CA LYS A 61 15.71 -4.74 9.24
C LYS A 61 17.17 -4.28 9.21
N TRP A 62 17.41 -3.02 8.89
CA TRP A 62 18.75 -2.46 8.70
C TRP A 62 19.33 -1.82 9.97
N LEU A 63 18.51 -1.65 11.03
CA LEU A 63 19.02 -1.25 12.34
C LEU A 63 19.91 -2.39 12.88
N PRO A 64 21.20 -2.12 13.16
CA PRO A 64 22.07 -3.12 13.77
C PRO A 64 21.48 -3.51 15.13
N ASN A 65 21.35 -4.80 15.42
CA ASN A 65 20.97 -5.25 16.75
C ASN A 65 21.96 -4.66 17.76
N GLU A 66 21.49 -3.75 18.62
CA GLU A 66 22.27 -2.98 19.58
C GLU A 66 22.98 -3.87 20.63
N VAL A 67 22.72 -5.18 20.60
CA VAL A 67 23.31 -6.22 21.45
C VAL A 67 24.80 -6.43 21.19
N ASN A 68 25.34 -6.06 20.03
CA ASN A 68 26.77 -6.28 19.73
C ASN A 68 27.72 -5.14 20.16
N ILE A 69 27.20 -4.03 20.70
CA ILE A 69 28.04 -2.86 21.03
C ILE A 69 28.50 -2.87 22.50
N LEU A 70 27.87 -3.67 23.38
CA LEU A 70 28.19 -3.70 24.81
C LEU A 70 29.20 -4.80 25.23
N VAL A 71 29.57 -5.72 24.33
CA VAL A 71 30.47 -6.85 24.68
C VAL A 71 31.95 -6.54 24.39
N ASN A 72 32.26 -5.52 23.58
CA ASN A 72 33.64 -5.26 23.15
C ASN A 72 34.35 -4.10 23.86
N GLY A 73 33.77 -3.59 24.96
CA GLY A 73 34.26 -2.40 25.70
C GLY A 73 34.94 -2.68 27.04
N SER A 74 35.18 -3.94 27.44
CA SER A 74 35.73 -4.30 28.76
C SER A 74 37.09 -5.00 28.71
N HIS A 75 37.97 -4.60 27.81
CA HIS A 75 39.38 -5.00 27.85
C HIS A 75 40.29 -3.81 27.55
N SER A 76 40.61 -3.04 28.60
CA SER A 76 41.88 -2.33 28.79
C SER A 76 41.93 -1.74 30.19
#